data_AF-A0A848KYK8-F1
#
_entry.id   AF-A0A848KYK8-F1
#
_cell.length_a   1.000
_cell.length_b   1.000
_cell.length_c   1.000
_cell.angle_alpha   90.00
_cell.angle_beta   90.00
_cell.angle_gamma   90.00
#
_symmetry.space_group_name_H-M   'P 1'
#
loop_
_entity.id
_entity.type
_entity.pdbx_description
1 polymer ?
#
loop_
_entity_poly.entity_id
_entity_poly.type
_entity_poly.pdbx_seq_one_letter_code
_entity_poly.pdbx_strand_id
1 'polypeptide(L)'
;MPRKSEFAGRYADALQVLEVATHRVAYVVNEGGHYALRVDFELGRYLTATNTTAAVGLDDEDADEPWRVQFFDVSDDETRTVADESAAWLIDAYDAACTALPPSTPPSIGDLQSP
;
A
#
# COMPACT_ATOMS: atom_id res chain seq x y z
N MET A 1 20.48 6.34 -10.25
CA MET A 1 19.43 5.76 -11.11
C MET A 1 18.45 6.87 -11.47
N PRO A 2 18.27 7.24 -12.76
CA PRO A 2 17.52 8.45 -13.14
C PRO A 2 15.99 8.29 -13.20
N ARG A 3 15.45 7.06 -13.16
CA ARG A 3 14.01 6.80 -13.36
C ARG A 3 13.10 7.16 -12.17
N LYS A 4 13.62 7.26 -10.94
CA LYS A 4 12.77 7.63 -9.78
C LYS A 4 12.14 9.02 -9.92
N SER A 5 12.88 9.97 -10.50
CA SER A 5 12.39 11.35 -10.66
C SER A 5 11.31 11.48 -11.74
N GLU A 6 11.40 10.68 -12.81
CA GLU A 6 10.40 10.66 -13.89
C GLU A 6 9.07 10.07 -13.40
N PHE A 7 9.13 8.98 -12.64
CA PHE A 7 7.95 8.37 -12.01
C PHE A 7 7.34 9.25 -10.91
N ALA A 8 8.16 9.87 -10.05
CA ALA A 8 7.65 10.78 -9.01
C ALA A 8 6.92 11.99 -9.61
N GLY A 9 7.34 12.48 -10.78
CA GLY A 9 6.63 13.53 -11.50
C GLY A 9 5.31 13.06 -12.10
N ARG A 10 5.27 11.87 -12.72
CA ARG A 10 4.06 11.33 -13.36
C ARG A 10 2.97 10.93 -12.35
N TYR A 11 3.38 10.34 -11.24
CA TYR A 11 2.46 9.91 -10.18
C TYR A 11 2.35 10.94 -9.05
N ALA A 12 2.73 12.20 -9.29
CA ALA A 12 2.69 13.26 -8.28
C ALA A 12 1.28 13.44 -7.69
N ASP A 13 0.24 13.44 -8.53
CA ASP A 13 -1.14 13.51 -8.08
C ASP A 13 -1.53 12.30 -7.22
N ALA A 14 -1.16 11.08 -7.64
CA ALA A 14 -1.45 9.85 -6.90
C ALA A 14 -0.73 9.80 -5.54
N LEU A 15 0.54 10.25 -5.51
CA LEU A 15 1.31 10.43 -4.28
C LEU A 15 0.60 11.43 -3.35
N GLN A 16 0.24 12.60 -3.87
CA GLN A 16 -0.45 13.64 -3.10
C GLN A 16 -1.80 13.14 -2.55
N VAL A 17 -2.55 12.37 -3.33
CA VAL A 17 -3.81 11.74 -2.89
C VAL A 17 -3.56 10.78 -1.73
N LEU A 18 -2.55 9.90 -1.82
CA LEU A 18 -2.19 9.01 -0.73
C LEU A 18 -1.74 9.77 0.51
N GLU A 19 -0.95 10.84 0.34
CA GLU A 19 -0.50 11.66 1.47
C GLU A 19 -1.67 12.32 2.20
N VAL A 20 -2.64 12.83 1.45
CA VAL A 20 -3.86 13.43 2.02
C VAL A 20 -4.74 12.36 2.67
N ALA A 21 -4.94 11.21 2.02
CA ALA A 21 -5.82 10.15 2.53
C ALA A 21 -5.26 9.45 3.78
N THR A 22 -3.94 9.29 3.85
CA THR A 22 -3.27 8.57 4.95
C THR A 22 -2.71 9.50 6.02
N HIS A 23 -2.57 10.81 5.72
CA HIS A 23 -1.80 11.78 6.51
C HIS A 23 -0.35 11.33 6.77
N ARG A 24 0.23 10.55 5.84
CA ARG A 24 1.61 10.03 5.90
C ARG A 24 2.32 10.33 4.59
N VAL A 25 3.64 10.37 4.62
CA VAL A 25 4.44 10.58 3.41
C VAL A 25 4.30 9.38 2.47
N ALA A 26 4.00 9.63 1.20
CA ALA A 26 3.96 8.63 0.16
C ALA A 26 5.18 8.77 -0.75
N TYR A 27 5.71 7.65 -1.25
CA TYR A 27 6.87 7.68 -2.13
C TYR A 27 6.92 6.48 -3.06
N VAL A 28 7.70 6.60 -4.13
CA VAL A 28 7.88 5.52 -5.12
C VAL A 28 9.00 4.59 -4.66
N VAL A 29 8.68 3.30 -4.53
CA VAL A 29 9.66 2.22 -4.33
C VAL A 29 9.88 1.45 -5.62
N ASN A 30 11.07 0.83 -5.72
CA ASN A 30 11.36 -0.16 -6.76
C ASN A 30 11.64 -1.48 -6.05
N GLU A 31 10.78 -2.47 -6.27
CA GLU A 31 10.93 -3.83 -5.73
C GLU A 31 11.12 -4.78 -6.91
N GLY A 32 12.33 -5.32 -7.07
CA GLY A 32 12.62 -6.35 -8.07
C GLY A 32 12.43 -5.93 -9.54
N GLY A 33 12.54 -4.63 -9.86
CA GLY A 33 12.35 -4.12 -11.22
C GLY A 33 10.96 -3.54 -11.48
N HIS A 34 10.08 -3.59 -10.48
CA HIS A 34 8.72 -3.10 -10.53
C HIS A 34 8.57 -1.88 -9.61
N TYR A 35 7.89 -0.84 -10.07
CA TYR A 35 7.63 0.34 -9.23
C TYR A 35 6.31 0.19 -8.46
N ALA A 36 6.21 0.80 -7.29
CA ALA A 36 4.93 0.92 -6.58
C ALA A 36 4.92 2.22 -5.79
N LEU A 37 3.74 2.78 -5.55
CA LEU A 37 3.56 3.81 -4.52
C LEU A 37 3.53 3.11 -3.18
N ARG A 38 4.26 3.61 -2.19
CA ARG A 38 4.33 3.05 -0.84
C ARG A 38 4.05 4.11 0.21
N VAL A 39 3.33 3.70 1.24
CA VAL A 39 3.12 4.46 2.47
C VAL A 39 3.43 3.54 3.64
N ASP A 40 4.35 3.95 4.52
CA ASP A 40 4.62 3.21 5.76
C ASP A 40 3.79 3.76 6.91
N PHE A 41 3.22 2.83 7.67
CA PHE A 41 2.51 3.09 8.91
C PHE A 41 3.36 2.64 10.09
N GLU A 42 2.81 2.83 11.29
CA GLU A 42 3.41 2.34 12.53
C GLU A 42 3.27 0.82 12.64
N LEU A 43 4.05 0.22 13.55
CA LEU A 43 3.96 -1.20 13.92
C LEU A 43 4.19 -2.20 12.76
N GLY A 44 5.10 -1.87 11.84
CA GLY A 44 5.48 -2.80 10.76
C GLY A 44 4.42 -2.96 9.68
N ARG A 45 3.46 -2.04 9.58
CA ARG A 45 2.44 -2.05 8.52
C ARG A 45 2.83 -1.09 7.40
N TYR A 46 2.58 -1.48 6.16
CA TYR A 46 2.71 -0.59 5.02
C TYR A 46 1.65 -0.88 3.96
N LEU A 47 1.38 0.12 3.13
CA LEU A 47 0.52 0.02 1.96
C LEU A 47 1.37 0.12 0.71
N THR A 48 1.00 -0.64 -0.32
CA THR A 48 1.41 -0.37 -1.70
C THR A 48 0.21 -0.09 -2.58
N ALA A 49 0.41 0.77 -3.58
CA ALA A 49 -0.56 1.01 -4.63
C ALA A 49 0.09 0.91 -6.02
N THR A 50 -0.57 0.21 -6.93
CA THR A 50 -0.16 -0.01 -8.32
C THR A 50 -1.29 0.31 -9.28
N ASN A 51 -0.99 0.84 -10.46
CA ASN A 51 -1.96 1.07 -11.55
C ASN A 51 -1.98 -0.10 -12.56
N THR A 52 -1.70 -1.31 -12.10
CA THR A 52 -1.74 -2.53 -12.93
C THR A 52 -2.15 -3.73 -12.08
N THR A 53 -2.86 -4.65 -12.72
CA THR A 53 -3.25 -5.95 -12.18
C THR A 53 -2.12 -6.97 -12.18
N ALA A 54 -0.98 -6.65 -12.82
CA ALA A 54 0.23 -7.47 -12.74
C ALA A 54 0.68 -7.64 -11.29
N ALA A 55 1.20 -8.83 -10.96
CA ALA A 55 1.54 -9.21 -9.60
C ALA A 55 2.53 -8.25 -8.90
N VAL A 56 3.28 -7.43 -9.65
CA VAL A 56 4.13 -6.35 -9.14
C VAL A 56 4.29 -5.28 -10.25
N GLY A 57 4.20 -3.98 -9.93
CA GLY A 57 4.65 -2.88 -10.81
C GLY A 57 3.69 -1.71 -11.00
N LEU A 58 4.22 -0.56 -11.41
CA LEU A 58 3.49 0.50 -12.09
C LEU A 58 3.80 0.26 -13.57
N ASP A 59 2.78 0.22 -14.42
CA ASP A 59 3.00 0.06 -15.86
C ASP A 59 3.38 1.42 -16.47
N ASP A 60 4.38 1.43 -17.36
CA ASP A 60 4.93 2.64 -18.00
C ASP A 60 3.95 3.18 -19.08
N GLU A 61 3.04 2.33 -19.56
CA GLU A 61 1.95 2.71 -20.46
C GLU A 61 0.75 3.17 -19.62
N ASP A 62 0.01 4.17 -20.12
CA ASP A 62 -1.30 4.58 -19.61
C ASP A 62 -2.24 3.38 -19.72
N ALA A 63 -2.10 2.43 -18.81
CA ALA A 63 -3.00 1.32 -18.70
C ALA A 63 -4.28 1.88 -18.09
N ASP A 64 -5.38 1.82 -18.84
CA ASP A 64 -6.76 1.93 -18.33
C ASP A 64 -7.10 0.82 -17.29
N GLU A 65 -6.08 0.25 -16.66
CA GLU A 65 -6.15 -0.80 -15.67
C GLU A 65 -6.55 -0.22 -14.32
N PRO A 66 -7.34 -0.95 -13.53
CA PRO A 66 -7.74 -0.51 -12.21
C PRO A 66 -6.52 -0.34 -11.29
N TRP A 67 -6.62 0.62 -10.38
CA TRP A 67 -5.72 0.73 -9.25
C TRP A 67 -5.92 -0.44 -8.31
N ARG A 68 -4.82 -1.06 -7.89
CA ARG A 68 -4.78 -2.07 -6.84
C ARG A 68 -4.08 -1.50 -5.62
N VAL A 69 -4.69 -1.66 -4.46
CA VAL A 69 -4.16 -1.25 -3.16
C VAL A 69 -4.03 -2.47 -2.26
N GLN A 70 -2.85 -2.67 -1.71
CA GLN A 70 -2.54 -3.79 -0.84
C GLN A 70 -1.99 -3.28 0.49
N PHE A 71 -2.48 -3.85 1.59
CA PHE A 71 -1.91 -3.64 2.91
C PHE A 71 -1.10 -4.86 3.33
N PHE A 72 0.05 -4.61 3.91
CA PHE A 72 0.96 -5.63 4.42
C PHE A 72 1.24 -5.40 5.90
N ASP A 73 1.28 -6.49 6.64
CA ASP A 73 1.72 -6.54 8.03
C ASP A 73 3.05 -7.31 8.09
N VAL A 74 4.06 -6.71 8.69
CA VAL A 74 5.38 -7.31 8.88
C VAL A 74 5.50 -7.75 10.33
N SER A 75 5.52 -9.07 10.53
CA SER A 75 5.60 -9.71 11.85
C SER A 75 6.59 -10.87 11.78
N ASP A 76 7.52 -10.98 12.74
CA ASP A 76 8.49 -12.10 12.85
C ASP A 76 9.15 -12.50 11.50
N ASP A 77 9.67 -11.50 10.77
CA ASP A 77 10.34 -11.66 9.46
C ASP A 77 9.42 -12.13 8.30
N GLU A 78 8.12 -12.33 8.55
CA GLU A 78 7.12 -12.64 7.53
C GLU A 78 6.35 -11.37 7.14
N THR A 79 6.17 -11.19 5.84
CA THR A 79 5.29 -10.15 5.29
C THR A 79 3.99 -10.78 4.83
N ARG A 80 2.89 -10.41 5.47
CA ARG A 80 1.56 -10.94 5.16
C ARG A 80 0.67 -9.86 4.56
N THR A 81 0.04 -10.16 3.42
CA THR A 81 -1.04 -9.33 2.89
C THR A 81 -2.28 -9.45 3.78
N VAL A 82 -2.78 -8.31 4.26
CA VAL A 82 -3.95 -8.23 5.16
C VAL A 82 -5.17 -7.62 4.48
N ALA A 83 -5.00 -6.90 3.37
CA ALA A 83 -6.07 -6.47 2.48
C ALA A 83 -5.52 -6.32 1.05
N ASP A 84 -6.35 -6.58 0.04
CA ASP A 84 -6.01 -6.55 -1.37
C ASP A 84 -7.26 -6.18 -2.17
N GLU A 85 -7.39 -4.93 -2.57
CA GLU A 85 -8.57 -4.45 -3.26
C GLU A 85 -8.19 -3.67 -4.51
N SER A 86 -9.06 -3.72 -5.52
CA SER A 86 -8.85 -3.02 -6.79
C SER A 86 -10.08 -2.23 -7.19
N ALA A 87 -9.88 -1.03 -7.72
CA ALA A 87 -10.94 -0.17 -8.23
C ALA A 87 -10.43 0.70 -9.38
N ALA A 88 -11.35 1.26 -10.18
CA ALA A 88 -10.97 2.15 -11.28
C ALA A 88 -10.16 3.37 -10.82
N TRP A 89 -10.41 3.85 -9.60
CA TRP A 89 -9.70 4.99 -9.00
C TRP A 89 -8.94 4.58 -7.75
N LEU A 90 -7.76 5.18 -7.57
CA LEU A 90 -6.89 4.95 -6.41
C LEU A 90 -7.62 5.13 -5.07
N ILE A 91 -8.41 6.20 -4.94
CA ILE A 91 -9.08 6.50 -3.68
C ILE A 91 -10.18 5.48 -3.36
N ASP A 92 -10.88 4.98 -4.38
CA ASP A 92 -11.90 3.95 -4.20
C ASP A 92 -11.25 2.61 -3.81
N ALA A 93 -10.12 2.27 -4.44
CA ALA A 93 -9.35 1.08 -4.09
C ALA A 93 -8.80 1.16 -2.66
N TYR A 94 -8.36 2.36 -2.24
CA TYR A 94 -7.91 2.61 -0.88
C TYR A 94 -9.04 2.47 0.15
N ASP A 95 -10.21 3.07 -0.09
CA ASP A 95 -11.35 2.98 0.82
C ASP A 95 -11.86 1.55 0.97
N ALA A 96 -11.94 0.81 -0.15
CA ALA A 96 -12.27 -0.61 -0.16
C ALA A 96 -11.24 -1.42 0.66
N ALA A 97 -9.94 -1.18 0.45
CA ALA A 97 -8.89 -1.88 1.19
C ALA A 97 -8.95 -1.56 2.70
N CYS A 98 -9.22 -0.30 3.08
CA CYS A 98 -9.43 0.08 4.48
C CYS A 98 -10.64 -0.63 5.10
N THR A 99 -11.71 -0.80 4.34
CA THR A 99 -12.92 -1.54 4.78
C THR A 99 -12.64 -3.04 4.93
N ALA A 100 -11.77 -3.60 4.09
CA ALA A 100 -11.36 -5.00 4.12
C ALA A 100 -10.33 -5.33 5.22
N LEU A 101 -9.73 -4.32 5.87
CA LEU A 101 -8.75 -4.55 6.92
C LEU A 101 -9.35 -5.38 8.06
N PRO A 102 -8.65 -6.42 8.54
CA PRO A 102 -9.08 -7.14 9.71
C PRO A 102 -9.13 -6.17 10.91
N PRO A 103 -10.09 -6.35 11.84
CA PRO A 103 -10.07 -5.60 13.08
C PRO A 103 -8.69 -5.79 13.71
N SER A 104 -8.05 -4.70 14.12
CA SER A 104 -6.80 -4.76 14.86
C SER A 104 -7.05 -5.56 16.13
N THR A 105 -6.68 -6.85 16.11
CA THR A 105 -6.80 -7.74 17.25
C THR A 105 -5.96 -7.12 18.37
N PRO A 106 -6.58 -6.58 19.44
CA PRO A 106 -5.78 -6.17 20.59
C PRO A 106 -5.05 -7.41 21.11
N PRO A 107 -3.84 -7.28 21.67
CA PRO A 107 -3.16 -8.42 22.28
C PRO A 107 -4.13 -9.07 23.26
N SER A 108 -4.38 -10.37 23.09
CA SER A 108 -5.24 -11.14 23.98
C SER A 108 -4.78 -10.88 25.41
N ILE A 109 -5.62 -10.18 26.19
CA ILE A 109 -5.47 -10.00 27.63
C ILE A 109 -5.82 -11.36 28.27
N GLY A 110 -5.03 -12.38 27.95
CA GLY A 110 -5.20 -13.77 28.39
C GLY A 110 -4.05 -14.26 29.26
N ASP A 111 -2.94 -13.53 29.35
CA ASP A 111 -1.76 -13.91 30.14
C ASP A 111 -1.66 -13.15 31.49
N LEU A 112 -2.66 -12.32 31.83
CA LEU A 112 -2.66 -11.47 33.05
C LEU A 112 -3.60 -11.95 34.18
N GLN A 113 -3.79 -13.25 34.34
CA GLN A 113 -4.19 -13.83 35.63
C GLN A 113 -3.11 -14.85 36.03
N SER A 114 -1.98 -14.45 36.63
CA SER A 114 -1.74 -14.22 38.07
C SER A 114 -2.42 -15.24 39.01
N PRO A 115 -1.87 -15.53 40.21
CA PRO A 115 -0.47 -15.71 40.66
C PRO A 115 -0.16 -17.14 41.15
#